data_AF-U2CFQ1-F1
#
_entry.id   AF-U2CFQ1-F1
#
_cell.length_a   1.000
_cell.length_b   1.000
_cell.length_c   1.000
_cell.angle_alpha   90.00
_cell.angle_beta   90.00
_cell.angle_gamma   90.00
#
_symmetry.space_group_name_H-M   'P 1'
#
loop_
_entity.id
_entity.type
_entity.pdbx_description
1 polymer ?
#
loop_
_entity_poly.entity_id
_entity_poly.type
_entity_poly.pdbx_seq_one_letter_code
_entity_poly.pdbx_strand_id
1 'polypeptide(L)'
;MSKISEAQEILSVLGLPPAQQNEISALTLLALCGLKEKDKWTDTTRNSLKISKDIMAFVNRNYKKEQPYAPNTRETFRRQVLHQFLQARIVDYNPDNPALPVNSPNAHYKLTEEACEVIKSYNTGEWKTKAQSFNNAVGRLIEEYEKNRMMEMIPVTIEGVEFKLSPGKHNEIQAMVINESSLKNLILI
;
A
#
# COMPACT_ATOMS: atom_id res chain seq x y z
N MET A 1 -18.19 21.08 -0.97
CA MET A 1 -17.59 19.94 -1.68
C MET A 1 -17.99 18.68 -0.92
N SER A 2 -18.18 17.51 -1.56
CA SER A 2 -18.43 16.27 -0.80
C SER A 2 -17.11 15.73 -0.24
N LYS A 3 -17.16 14.90 0.81
CA LYS A 3 -15.95 14.28 1.38
C LYS A 3 -15.19 13.43 0.36
N ILE A 4 -15.93 12.80 -0.56
CA ILE A 4 -15.37 12.04 -1.68
C ILE A 4 -14.61 12.97 -2.63
N SER A 5 -15.19 14.10 -3.02
CA SER A 5 -14.52 15.06 -3.91
C SER A 5 -13.27 15.68 -3.29
N GLU A 6 -13.28 15.95 -1.99
CA GLU A 6 -12.07 16.36 -1.25
C GLU A 6 -10.99 15.27 -1.30
N ALA A 7 -11.37 14.01 -1.08
CA ALA A 7 -10.43 12.89 -1.19
C ALA A 7 -9.85 12.75 -2.61
N GLN A 8 -10.64 12.99 -3.66
CA GLN A 8 -10.17 12.99 -5.05
C GLN A 8 -9.15 14.11 -5.31
N GLU A 9 -9.38 15.30 -4.77
CA GLU A 9 -8.43 16.42 -4.85
C GLU A 9 -7.11 16.07 -4.14
N ILE A 10 -7.19 15.50 -2.94
CA ILE A 10 -6.00 15.04 -2.21
C ILE A 10 -5.21 14.02 -3.04
N LEU A 11 -5.87 13.03 -3.63
CA LEU A 11 -5.20 12.03 -4.48
C LEU A 11 -4.52 12.66 -5.70
N SER A 12 -5.14 13.66 -6.31
CA SER A 12 -4.54 14.44 -7.40
C SER A 12 -3.27 15.18 -6.94
N VAL A 13 -3.33 15.85 -5.78
CA VAL A 13 -2.20 16.60 -5.23
C VAL A 13 -1.04 15.71 -4.78
N LEU A 14 -1.35 14.50 -4.30
CA LEU A 14 -0.35 13.46 -4.00
C LEU A 14 0.23 12.80 -5.26
N GLY A 15 -0.12 13.29 -6.46
CA GLY A 15 0.51 12.89 -7.71
C GLY A 15 -0.08 11.63 -8.35
N LEU A 16 -1.26 11.15 -7.91
CA LEU A 16 -1.91 10.03 -8.58
C LEU A 16 -2.48 10.43 -9.94
N PRO A 17 -2.36 9.57 -10.97
CA PRO A 17 -2.93 9.86 -12.29
C PRO A 17 -4.46 9.82 -12.25
N PRO A 18 -5.15 10.39 -13.25
CA PRO A 18 -6.62 10.51 -13.25
C PRO A 18 -7.37 9.19 -13.03
N ALA A 19 -6.82 8.07 -13.49
CA ALA A 19 -7.40 6.73 -13.29
C ALA A 19 -7.51 6.32 -11.80
N GLN A 20 -6.69 6.91 -10.92
CA GLN A 20 -6.67 6.67 -9.48
C GLN A 20 -7.31 7.83 -8.68
N GLN A 21 -7.97 8.76 -9.35
CA GLN A 21 -8.77 9.83 -8.72
C GLN A 21 -10.27 9.51 -8.77
N ASN A 22 -10.64 8.26 -9.05
CA ASN A 22 -12.02 7.80 -9.12
C ASN A 22 -12.63 7.54 -7.73
N GLU A 23 -13.94 7.27 -7.70
CA GLU A 23 -14.68 7.09 -6.45
C GLU A 23 -14.12 5.96 -5.57
N ILE A 24 -13.78 4.80 -6.15
CA ILE A 24 -13.24 3.67 -5.36
C ILE A 24 -11.89 4.01 -4.72
N SER A 25 -11.08 4.82 -5.39
CA SER A 25 -9.80 5.31 -4.85
C SER A 25 -10.02 6.30 -3.72
N ALA A 26 -10.93 7.26 -3.90
CA ALA A 26 -11.32 8.22 -2.87
C ALA A 26 -11.88 7.53 -1.61
N LEU A 27 -12.78 6.55 -1.80
CA LEU A 27 -13.34 5.76 -0.70
C LEU A 27 -12.28 4.90 0.00
N THR A 28 -11.30 4.38 -0.74
CA THR A 28 -10.17 3.65 -0.16
C THR A 28 -9.30 4.58 0.71
N LEU A 29 -9.01 5.80 0.24
CA LEU A 29 -8.30 6.80 1.04
C LEU A 29 -9.06 7.13 2.32
N LEU A 30 -10.37 7.39 2.22
CA LEU A 30 -11.21 7.70 3.39
C LEU A 30 -11.22 6.55 4.41
N ALA A 31 -11.25 5.31 3.95
CA ALA A 31 -11.13 4.15 4.82
C ALA A 31 -9.77 4.06 5.52
N LEU A 32 -8.67 4.29 4.79
CA LEU A 32 -7.32 4.34 5.35
C LEU A 32 -7.16 5.45 6.40
N CYS A 33 -7.79 6.60 6.18
CA CYS A 33 -7.82 7.69 7.15
C CYS A 33 -8.78 7.44 8.32
N GLY A 34 -9.75 6.53 8.17
CA GLY A 34 -10.82 6.29 9.14
C GLY A 34 -11.86 7.40 9.19
N LEU A 35 -12.08 8.14 8.10
CA LEU A 35 -12.93 9.33 8.06
C LEU A 35 -14.28 9.05 7.38
N LYS A 36 -15.35 9.54 7.99
CA LYS A 36 -16.72 9.60 7.46
C LYS A 36 -17.03 10.98 6.91
N GLU A 37 -18.22 11.14 6.33
CA GLU A 37 -18.65 12.37 5.63
C GLU A 37 -18.50 13.66 6.47
N LYS A 38 -18.69 13.57 7.79
CA LYS A 38 -18.67 14.73 8.69
C LYS A 38 -17.37 14.89 9.50
N ASP A 39 -16.45 13.95 9.37
CA ASP A 39 -15.21 13.94 10.16
C ASP A 39 -14.20 14.94 9.57
N LYS A 40 -13.33 15.49 10.41
CA LYS A 40 -12.30 16.45 9.95
C LYS A 40 -11.09 15.70 9.42
N TRP A 41 -10.40 16.27 8.44
CA TRP A 41 -9.15 15.68 7.93
C TRP A 41 -8.06 15.59 9.00
N THR A 42 -8.08 16.48 9.99
CA THR A 42 -7.21 16.44 11.17
C THR A 42 -7.39 15.17 12.02
N ASP A 43 -8.56 14.52 11.94
CA ASP A 43 -8.89 13.32 12.71
C ASP A 43 -8.37 12.03 12.04
N THR A 44 -7.62 12.17 10.93
CA THR A 44 -7.00 11.05 10.20
C THR A 44 -6.22 10.14 11.14
N THR A 45 -6.55 8.86 11.10
CA THR A 45 -5.84 7.79 11.80
C THR A 45 -4.84 7.09 10.88
N ARG A 46 -3.91 6.35 11.47
CA ARG A 46 -2.86 5.61 10.77
C ARG A 46 -2.87 4.15 11.22
N ASN A 47 -4.00 3.48 11.07
CA ASN A 47 -4.16 2.07 11.46
C ASN A 47 -3.78 1.13 10.31
N SER A 48 -3.30 -0.07 10.65
CA SER A 48 -3.09 -1.14 9.67
C SER A 48 -4.40 -1.83 9.33
N LEU A 49 -4.80 -1.79 8.06
CA LEU A 49 -6.10 -2.24 7.59
C LEU A 49 -5.98 -3.36 6.56
N LYS A 50 -6.71 -4.46 6.76
CA LYS A 50 -6.90 -5.52 5.78
C LYS A 50 -7.97 -5.12 4.76
N ILE A 51 -7.78 -5.55 3.51
CA ILE A 51 -8.65 -5.14 2.39
C ILE A 51 -10.12 -5.45 2.65
N SER A 52 -10.47 -6.71 2.96
CA SER A 52 -11.88 -7.11 3.07
C SER A 52 -12.50 -6.78 4.42
N LYS A 53 -11.78 -7.05 5.52
CA LYS A 53 -12.33 -6.93 6.87
C LYS A 53 -12.38 -5.49 7.37
N ASP A 54 -11.51 -4.63 6.86
CA ASP A 54 -11.36 -3.26 7.36
C ASP A 54 -11.73 -2.25 6.26
N ILE A 55 -10.99 -2.21 5.14
CA ILE A 55 -11.19 -1.19 4.09
C ILE A 55 -12.56 -1.31 3.43
N MET A 56 -12.87 -2.46 2.81
CA MET A 56 -14.14 -2.69 2.14
C MET A 56 -15.32 -2.61 3.13
N ALA A 57 -15.15 -3.17 4.34
CA ALA A 57 -16.18 -3.12 5.37
C ALA A 57 -16.48 -1.68 5.80
N PHE A 58 -15.46 -0.84 5.96
CA PHE A 58 -15.62 0.58 6.25
C PHE A 58 -16.36 1.31 5.13
N VAL A 59 -15.94 1.11 3.87
CA VAL A 59 -16.57 1.73 2.71
C VAL A 59 -18.04 1.33 2.60
N ASN A 60 -18.34 0.05 2.68
CA ASN A 60 -19.71 -0.47 2.60
C ASN A 60 -20.58 0.04 3.74
N ARG A 61 -20.04 0.17 4.95
CA ARG A 61 -20.80 0.66 6.11
C ARG A 61 -21.13 2.15 6.03
N ASN A 62 -20.18 2.97 5.57
CA ASN A 62 -20.28 4.42 5.72
C ASN A 62 -20.64 5.17 4.42
N TYR A 63 -20.33 4.59 3.25
CA TYR A 63 -20.46 5.29 1.96
C TYR A 63 -21.26 4.50 0.91
N LYS A 64 -21.23 3.16 0.97
CA LYS A 64 -21.88 2.28 0.00
C LYS A 64 -22.95 1.38 0.65
N LYS A 65 -23.70 1.90 1.63
CA LYS A 65 -24.69 1.11 2.39
C LYS A 65 -25.81 0.53 1.51
N GLU A 66 -26.32 1.33 0.58
CA GLU A 66 -27.41 0.93 -0.33
C GLU A 66 -26.93 -0.01 -1.44
N GLN A 67 -25.68 0.13 -1.88
CA GLN A 67 -25.06 -0.70 -2.92
C GLN A 67 -23.63 -1.12 -2.51
N PRO A 68 -23.50 -2.09 -1.58
CA PRO A 68 -22.20 -2.50 -1.06
C PRO A 68 -21.33 -3.14 -2.14
N TYR A 69 -20.02 -2.90 -2.09
CA TYR A 69 -19.07 -3.63 -2.91
C TYR A 69 -19.05 -5.11 -2.52
N ALA A 70 -19.28 -5.98 -3.50
CA ALA A 70 -19.25 -7.43 -3.33
C ALA A 70 -17.82 -7.96 -3.12
N PRO A 71 -17.63 -9.14 -2.50
CA PRO A 71 -16.32 -9.68 -2.16
C PRO A 71 -15.33 -9.81 -3.33
N ASN A 72 -15.82 -10.06 -4.55
CA ASN A 72 -15.01 -10.11 -5.76
C ASN A 72 -14.35 -8.77 -6.14
N THR A 73 -14.86 -7.65 -5.65
CA THR A 73 -14.26 -6.31 -5.83
C THR A 73 -12.91 -6.17 -5.12
N ARG A 74 -12.57 -7.09 -4.21
CA ARG A 74 -11.30 -7.09 -3.47
C ARG A 74 -10.09 -6.93 -4.38
N GLU A 75 -10.07 -7.56 -5.55
CA GLU A 75 -8.95 -7.45 -6.49
C GLU A 75 -8.85 -6.07 -7.13
N THR A 76 -9.96 -5.36 -7.29
CA THR A 76 -9.99 -3.96 -7.71
C THR A 76 -9.35 -3.07 -6.65
N PHE A 77 -9.76 -3.18 -5.38
CA PHE A 77 -9.13 -2.46 -4.27
C PHE A 77 -7.62 -2.75 -4.21
N ARG A 78 -7.23 -4.01 -4.38
CA ARG A 78 -5.83 -4.42 -4.28
C ARG A 78 -4.98 -3.91 -5.43
N ARG A 79 -5.33 -4.24 -6.68
CA ARG A 79 -4.48 -4.00 -7.86
C ARG A 79 -4.66 -2.61 -8.46
N GLN A 80 -5.88 -2.12 -8.50
CA GLN A 80 -6.18 -0.86 -9.19
C GLN A 80 -6.03 0.37 -8.27
N VAL A 81 -6.09 0.17 -6.95
CA VAL A 81 -6.01 1.26 -5.97
C VAL A 81 -4.78 1.10 -5.06
N LEU A 82 -4.76 0.13 -4.15
CA LEU A 82 -3.74 0.04 -3.10
C LEU A 82 -2.33 -0.19 -3.64
N HIS A 83 -2.18 -0.94 -4.73
CA HIS A 83 -0.90 -1.07 -5.42
C HIS A 83 -0.39 0.26 -5.97
N GLN A 84 -1.28 1.10 -6.48
CA GLN A 84 -0.92 2.42 -7.00
C GLN A 84 -0.60 3.38 -5.85
N PHE A 85 -1.33 3.28 -4.74
CA PHE A 85 -1.05 4.05 -3.53
C PHE A 85 0.31 3.67 -2.95
N LEU A 86 0.69 2.39 -3.00
CA LEU A 86 2.01 1.93 -2.59
C LEU A 86 3.11 2.53 -3.48
N GLN A 87 2.93 2.50 -4.80
CA GLN A 87 3.88 3.08 -5.76
C GLN A 87 4.04 4.59 -5.57
N ALA A 88 2.98 5.29 -5.19
CA ALA A 88 3.01 6.72 -4.87
C ALA A 88 3.39 7.04 -3.42
N ARG A 89 3.83 6.04 -2.63
CA ARG A 89 4.21 6.19 -1.21
C ARG A 89 3.13 6.82 -0.34
N ILE A 90 1.86 6.56 -0.65
CA ILE A 90 0.71 6.92 0.18
C ILE A 90 0.50 5.88 1.28
N VAL A 91 0.81 4.61 1.00
CA VAL A 91 0.67 3.50 1.95
C VAL A 91 1.92 2.63 2.01
N ASP A 92 2.11 1.99 3.16
CA ASP A 92 3.02 0.86 3.35
C ASP A 92 2.24 -0.46 3.23
N TYR A 93 2.89 -1.47 2.65
CA TYR A 93 2.38 -2.83 2.54
C TYR A 93 2.96 -3.72 3.64
N ASN A 94 2.09 -4.35 4.42
CA ASN A 94 2.42 -5.21 5.56
C ASN A 94 3.42 -4.62 6.58
N PRO A 95 3.29 -3.33 6.99
CA PRO A 95 4.27 -2.70 7.87
C PRO A 95 4.40 -3.36 9.24
N ASP A 96 3.35 -4.03 9.74
CA ASP A 96 3.40 -4.68 11.06
C ASP A 96 3.95 -6.12 10.97
N ASN A 97 3.99 -6.72 9.78
CA ASN A 97 4.59 -8.04 9.56
C ASN A 97 5.07 -8.19 8.10
N PRO A 98 6.29 -7.71 7.78
CA PRO A 98 6.81 -7.73 6.42
C PRO A 98 7.03 -9.14 5.85
N ALA A 99 7.15 -10.15 6.72
CA ALA A 99 7.34 -11.54 6.33
C ALA A 99 6.06 -12.23 5.79
N LEU A 100 4.92 -11.53 5.77
CA LEU A 100 3.68 -12.09 5.23
C LEU A 100 3.84 -12.41 3.74
N PRO A 101 3.43 -13.63 3.29
CA PRO A 101 3.40 -13.96 1.88
C PRO A 101 2.56 -12.95 1.10
N VAL A 102 2.97 -12.65 -0.14
CA VAL A 102 2.28 -11.69 -1.03
C VAL A 102 0.77 -12.00 -1.19
N ASN A 103 0.42 -13.29 -1.20
CA ASN A 103 -0.97 -13.76 -1.34
C ASN A 103 -1.67 -14.00 0.01
N SER A 104 -1.09 -13.56 1.12
CA SER A 104 -1.66 -13.77 2.45
C SER A 104 -3.04 -13.10 2.58
N PRO A 105 -4.04 -13.80 3.14
CA PRO A 105 -5.32 -13.18 3.46
C PRO A 105 -5.19 -12.13 4.58
N ASN A 106 -4.06 -12.11 5.29
CA ASN A 106 -3.73 -11.14 6.33
C ASN A 106 -2.95 -9.92 5.82
N ALA A 107 -2.75 -9.81 4.50
CA ALA A 107 -2.14 -8.64 3.92
C ALA A 107 -2.89 -7.36 4.33
N HIS A 108 -2.14 -6.36 4.78
CA HIS A 108 -2.67 -5.13 5.34
C HIS A 108 -1.88 -3.92 4.84
N TYR A 109 -2.51 -2.75 4.91
CA TYR A 109 -1.99 -1.49 4.44
C TYR A 109 -2.17 -0.44 5.52
N LYS A 110 -1.21 0.47 5.62
CA LYS A 110 -1.24 1.61 6.53
C LYS A 110 -0.80 2.83 5.76
N LEU A 111 -1.33 4.02 6.05
CA LEU A 111 -0.78 5.25 5.45
C LEU A 111 0.71 5.34 5.76
N THR A 112 1.50 5.98 4.89
CA THR A 112 2.84 6.43 5.27
C THR A 112 2.72 7.60 6.26
N GLU A 113 3.80 7.91 6.98
CA GLU A 113 3.77 9.06 7.90
C GLU A 113 3.63 10.36 7.11
N GLU A 114 4.39 10.47 6.03
CA GLU A 114 4.45 11.63 5.14
C GLU A 114 3.10 11.90 4.48
N ALA A 115 2.41 10.86 3.98
CA ALA A 115 1.07 11.04 3.43
C ALA A 115 0.06 11.45 4.51
N CYS A 116 0.13 10.85 5.71
CA CYS A 116 -0.75 11.20 6.83
C CYS A 116 -0.63 12.68 7.21
N GLU A 117 0.59 13.21 7.28
CA GLU A 117 0.84 14.62 7.59
C GLU A 117 0.23 15.58 6.55
N VAL A 118 0.40 15.26 5.26
CA VAL A 118 -0.20 16.05 4.18
C VAL A 118 -1.72 15.99 4.26
N ILE A 119 -2.30 14.79 4.35
CA ILE A 119 -3.75 14.59 4.43
C ILE A 119 -4.36 15.37 5.60
N LYS A 120 -3.76 15.31 6.79
CA LYS A 120 -4.23 16.06 7.97
C LYS A 120 -4.23 17.56 7.78
N SER A 121 -3.35 18.07 6.92
CA SER A 121 -3.23 19.50 6.64
C SER A 121 -4.19 20.01 5.57
N TYR A 122 -5.00 19.15 4.94
CA TYR A 122 -5.98 19.57 3.94
C TYR A 122 -6.93 20.66 4.49
N ASN A 123 -7.19 21.68 3.68
CA ASN A 123 -7.92 22.90 4.04
C ASN A 123 -7.31 23.74 5.19
N THR A 124 -6.04 23.55 5.51
CA THR A 124 -5.30 24.42 6.44
C THR A 124 -4.29 25.29 5.68
N GLY A 125 -3.75 26.32 6.34
CA GLY A 125 -2.69 27.16 5.76
C GLY A 125 -1.40 26.40 5.44
N GLU A 126 -1.18 25.22 6.04
CA GLU A 126 0.01 24.39 5.81
C GLU A 126 -0.12 23.46 4.60
N TRP A 127 -1.34 23.29 4.05
CA TRP A 127 -1.66 22.33 3.00
C TRP A 127 -0.67 22.37 1.84
N LYS A 128 -0.48 23.56 1.27
CA LYS A 128 0.36 23.77 0.09
C LYS A 128 1.82 23.40 0.36
N THR A 129 2.34 23.81 1.51
CA THR A 129 3.74 23.54 1.89
C THR A 129 3.97 22.06 2.13
N LYS A 130 3.07 21.39 2.87
CA LYS A 130 3.18 19.96 3.15
C LYS A 130 3.04 19.12 1.88
N ALA A 131 2.08 19.44 1.02
CA ALA A 131 1.91 18.78 -0.27
C ALA A 131 3.17 18.91 -1.14
N GLN A 132 3.77 20.10 -1.21
CA GLN A 132 5.00 20.31 -1.96
C GLN A 132 6.18 19.52 -1.38
N SER A 133 6.32 19.50 -0.06
CA SER A 133 7.36 18.72 0.62
C SER A 133 7.24 17.22 0.32
N PHE A 134 6.02 16.68 0.34
CA PHE A 134 5.77 15.28 -0.02
C PHE A 134 6.16 14.99 -1.48
N ASN A 135 5.70 15.82 -2.42
CA ASN A 135 6.00 15.63 -3.84
C ASN A 135 7.50 15.75 -4.15
N ASN A 136 8.23 16.61 -3.43
CA ASN A 136 9.69 16.71 -3.55
C ASN A 136 10.41 15.49 -2.95
N ALA A 137 9.85 14.88 -1.91
CA ALA A 137 10.46 13.75 -1.21
C ALA A 137 10.12 12.39 -1.84
N VAL A 138 9.04 12.28 -2.62
CA VAL A 138 8.48 10.99 -3.05
C VAL A 138 9.50 10.09 -3.76
N GLY A 139 10.35 10.65 -4.64
CA GLY A 139 11.40 9.88 -5.32
C GLY A 139 12.37 9.22 -4.34
N ARG A 140 12.89 9.98 -3.38
CA ARG A 140 13.76 9.46 -2.32
C ARG A 140 13.04 8.42 -1.44
N LEU A 141 11.77 8.66 -1.09
CA LEU A 141 10.97 7.71 -0.29
C LEU A 141 10.75 6.38 -1.03
N ILE A 142 10.61 6.40 -2.35
CA ILE A 142 10.56 5.19 -3.18
C ILE A 142 11.89 4.43 -3.11
N GLU A 143 13.01 5.13 -3.30
CA GLU A 143 14.35 4.52 -3.25
C GLU A 143 14.64 3.88 -1.88
N GLU A 144 14.32 4.57 -0.79
CA GLU A 144 14.47 4.06 0.58
C GLU A 144 13.58 2.83 0.82
N TYR A 145 12.34 2.87 0.36
CA TYR A 145 11.41 1.75 0.48
C TYR A 145 11.91 0.52 -0.28
N GLU A 146 12.30 0.66 -1.55
CA GLU A 146 12.80 -0.46 -2.35
C GLU A 146 14.10 -1.03 -1.76
N LYS A 147 15.02 -0.19 -1.28
CA LYS A 147 16.24 -0.65 -0.60
C LYS A 147 15.92 -1.48 0.64
N ASN A 148 15.00 -1.02 1.48
CA ASN A 148 14.58 -1.76 2.67
C ASN A 148 13.92 -3.08 2.31
N ARG A 149 13.01 -3.05 1.33
CA ARG A 149 12.34 -4.25 0.84
C ARG A 149 13.31 -5.26 0.25
N MET A 150 14.35 -4.83 -0.47
CA MET A 150 15.41 -5.70 -1.00
C MET A 150 16.23 -6.41 0.07
N MET A 151 16.33 -5.86 1.28
CA MET A 151 17.00 -6.50 2.42
C MET A 151 16.15 -7.61 3.05
N GLU A 152 14.83 -7.54 2.89
CA GLU A 152 13.88 -8.55 3.42
C GLU A 152 13.63 -9.72 2.43
N MET A 153 14.10 -9.61 1.20
CA MET A 153 13.94 -10.66 0.20
C MET A 153 14.92 -11.82 0.43
N ILE A 154 14.47 -13.03 0.10
CA ILE A 154 15.24 -14.27 0.24
C ILE A 154 16.12 -14.44 -1.01
N PRO A 155 17.46 -14.40 -0.91
CA PRO A 155 18.33 -14.61 -2.06
C PRO A 155 18.32 -16.08 -2.50
N VAL A 156 18.35 -16.30 -3.80
CA VAL A 156 18.50 -17.63 -4.43
C VAL A 156 19.49 -17.52 -5.57
N THR A 157 20.33 -18.54 -5.78
CA THR A 157 21.25 -18.58 -6.92
C THR A 157 20.77 -19.63 -7.92
N ILE A 158 20.58 -19.22 -9.17
CA ILE A 158 20.22 -20.12 -10.27
C ILE A 158 21.30 -19.95 -11.34
N GLU A 159 22.02 -21.02 -11.65
CA GLU A 159 23.07 -21.02 -12.69
C GLU A 159 24.16 -19.93 -12.50
N GLY A 160 24.50 -19.63 -11.25
CA GLY A 160 25.48 -18.60 -10.90
C GLY A 160 24.96 -17.16 -10.93
N VAL A 161 23.67 -16.95 -11.24
CA VAL A 161 23.00 -15.65 -11.19
C VAL A 161 22.18 -15.54 -9.91
N GLU A 162 22.34 -14.43 -9.19
CA GLU A 162 21.57 -14.14 -7.97
C GLU A 162 20.19 -13.58 -8.33
N PHE A 163 19.15 -14.23 -7.81
CA PHE A 163 17.77 -13.77 -7.82
C PHE A 163 17.28 -13.55 -6.39
N LYS A 164 16.19 -12.81 -6.25
CA LYS A 164 15.57 -12.54 -4.95
C LYS A 164 14.09 -12.93 -4.97
N LEU A 165 13.67 -13.75 -4.01
CA LEU A 165 12.28 -14.12 -3.79
C LEU A 165 11.66 -13.23 -2.71
N SER A 166 10.38 -12.87 -2.87
CA SER A 166 9.66 -12.19 -1.79
C SER A 166 9.61 -13.08 -0.53
N PRO A 167 9.54 -12.51 0.68
CA PRO A 167 9.46 -13.31 1.89
C PRO A 167 8.17 -14.17 1.95
N GLY A 168 8.24 -15.28 2.68
CA GLY A 168 7.12 -16.15 2.98
C GLY A 168 7.45 -17.64 2.91
N LYS A 169 6.77 -18.43 3.74
CA LYS A 169 7.02 -19.87 3.95
C LYS A 169 7.15 -20.71 2.68
N HIS A 170 6.37 -20.40 1.64
CA HIS A 170 6.47 -21.11 0.36
C HIS A 170 7.77 -20.79 -0.38
N ASN A 171 8.16 -19.51 -0.40
CA ASN A 171 9.39 -19.04 -1.05
C ASN A 171 10.64 -19.43 -0.26
N GLU A 172 10.55 -19.56 1.06
CA GLU A 172 11.60 -20.15 1.90
C GLU A 172 11.90 -21.60 1.46
N ILE A 173 10.85 -22.41 1.28
CA ILE A 173 11.00 -23.79 0.82
C ILE A 173 11.58 -23.83 -0.60
N GLN A 174 11.10 -22.97 -1.51
CA GLN A 174 11.65 -22.88 -2.87
C GLN A 174 13.13 -22.47 -2.86
N ALA A 175 13.51 -21.49 -2.04
CA ALA A 175 14.88 -21.05 -1.89
C ALA A 175 15.80 -22.17 -1.39
N MET A 176 15.35 -22.94 -0.39
CA MET A 176 16.08 -24.11 0.11
C MET A 176 16.35 -25.12 -1.01
N VAL A 177 15.31 -25.48 -1.79
CA VAL A 177 15.44 -26.45 -2.89
C VAL A 177 16.39 -25.96 -3.98
N ILE A 178 16.30 -24.70 -4.38
CA ILE A 178 17.14 -24.09 -5.42
C ILE A 178 18.61 -24.04 -4.96
N ASN A 179 18.86 -23.61 -3.72
CA ASN A 179 20.20 -23.49 -3.20
C ASN A 179 20.86 -24.85 -2.94
N GLU A 180 20.11 -25.86 -2.44
CA GLU A 180 20.60 -27.23 -2.29
C GLU A 180 20.99 -27.87 -3.63
N SER A 181 20.17 -27.67 -4.66
CA SER A 181 20.42 -28.22 -6.01
C SER A 181 21.65 -27.58 -6.65
N SER A 182 21.86 -26.28 -6.44
CA SER A 182 23.03 -25.55 -6.92
C SER A 182 24.33 -26.00 -6.25
N LEU A 183 24.28 -26.38 -4.96
CA LEU A 183 25.41 -26.96 -4.23
C LEU A 183 25.80 -28.35 -4.75
N LYS A 184 24.81 -29.19 -5.11
CA LYS A 184 25.08 -30.55 -5.63
C LYS A 184 25.80 -30.54 -6.99
N ASN A 185 25.55 -29.55 -7.83
CA ASN A 185 26.26 -29.39 -9.10
C ASN A 185 27.72 -28.95 -8.94
N LEU A 186 28.13 -28.44 -7.77
CA LEU A 186 29.53 -28.07 -7.49
C LEU A 186 30.39 -29.23 -6.96
N ILE A 187 29.79 -30.32 -6.46
CA ILE A 187 30.50 -31.42 -5.79
C ILE A 187 30.76 -32.61 -6.75
N LEU A 188 30.42 -32.48 -8.03
CA LEU A 188 30.52 -33.54 -9.05
C LEU A 188 31.69 -33.37 -10.04
N ILE A 189 32.79 -32.73 -9.63
CA ILE A 189 34.06 -32.67 -10.39
C ILE A 189 35.13 -33.49 -9.67
#